data_AF-A0A8B2SCF7-F1
#
_entry.id   AF-A0A8B2SCF7-F1
#
_cell.length_a   1.000
_cell.length_b   1.000
_cell.length_c   1.000
_cell.angle_alpha   90.00
_cell.angle_beta   90.00
_cell.angle_gamma   90.00
#
_symmetry.space_group_name_H-M   'P 1'
#
loop_
_entity.id
_entity.type
_entity.pdbx_description
1 polymer ?
#
loop_
_entity_poly.entity_id
_entity_poly.type
_entity_poly.pdbx_seq_one_letter_code
_entity_poly.pdbx_strand_id
1 'polypeptide(L)'
;MDFYFSRFEHRRPPEPLTTPRWVMFTWQVLAVAALILGANYIYWRWTASLNTDALWYAIPLVLAETLAWIGTVLFTINLWKEQDPPQSPPPGEINECLSPEEAVEPRPVKVDLFIATYSEDTELVRLSIRDALKMAYPFPIDYRIHVLDDGRRPEMKAVCEEEGVNYITRQTNIGFKAGNLRNGLEQTDGDFIVICDADTRVFPTLLSHTLGYFRDPDVAWVQTPQWFFDLPEGENLSRWGQRKAGKVGYGLGWLIQKCVGPITIGRDPFFNDPRMFYDVILRRRNWANAAFCCGAASIHRREAVMQAALRSYVWSVEEEIHRHTRDIRDEETRDALQNAMRPHVAFDTELTPYKFHVSEDIYTSVLLHGDAARRWRSVMHPRVESKMLSPQDMLTWMIQRFKYAAGSLDILFHDNIFSRRRFRLSLPQTLMYATTFWSYMACVWNTVFLISPIIYLFTGIPPVSAWSTPFYLHFLPFFIFSELAFMFGTWGISAWDGRASYLSFFSMNLRALNTVLRGEQIKFHVTPKERQTGRFLYLVKPQIAIVVLTLAGLIWGGIQVARGQVDDPSGYVINIFWGGVNIAAMLPLIFAAMWTPAEEDEVTQ
;
A
#
# COMPACT_ATOMS: atom_id res chain seq x y z
N MET A 1 -11.86 27.59 -15.25
CA MET A 1 -11.30 26.42 -15.95
C MET A 1 -12.09 25.21 -15.51
N ASP A 2 -12.58 24.40 -16.45
CA ASP A 2 -13.14 23.10 -16.10
C ASP A 2 -12.00 22.08 -16.07
N PHE A 3 -11.73 21.51 -14.90
CA PHE A 3 -10.79 20.41 -14.76
C PHE A 3 -11.39 19.13 -15.35
N TYR A 4 -10.54 18.21 -15.87
CA TYR A 4 -11.02 16.92 -16.40
C TYR A 4 -11.86 16.12 -15.39
N PHE A 5 -11.57 16.27 -14.09
CA PHE A 5 -12.26 15.55 -13.03
C PHE A 5 -13.60 16.18 -12.63
N SER A 6 -13.92 17.40 -13.11
CA SER A 6 -15.19 18.07 -12.81
C SER A 6 -16.40 17.20 -13.16
N ARG A 7 -16.31 16.39 -14.22
CA ARG A 7 -17.36 15.45 -14.61
C ARG A 7 -17.66 14.38 -13.57
N PHE A 8 -16.72 14.10 -12.66
CA PHE A 8 -16.85 13.06 -11.63
C PHE A 8 -17.34 13.59 -10.28
N GLU A 9 -17.49 14.92 -10.13
CA GLU A 9 -17.86 15.56 -8.85
C GLU A 9 -19.19 15.07 -8.26
N HIS A 10 -20.10 14.60 -9.11
CA HIS A 10 -21.42 14.11 -8.70
C HIS A 10 -21.38 12.70 -8.07
N ARG A 11 -20.24 11.98 -8.19
CA ARG A 11 -20.11 10.63 -7.66
C ARG A 11 -20.11 10.64 -6.13
N ARG A 12 -20.57 9.54 -5.56
CA ARG A 12 -20.56 9.30 -4.11
C ARG A 12 -19.61 8.16 -3.77
N PRO A 13 -18.96 8.21 -2.61
CA PRO A 13 -18.11 7.12 -2.15
C PRO A 13 -18.95 5.85 -1.97
N PRO A 14 -18.33 4.67 -2.14
CA PRO A 14 -18.97 3.42 -1.76
C PRO A 14 -19.15 3.35 -0.23
N GLU A 15 -20.21 2.68 0.21
CA GLU A 15 -20.38 2.34 1.62
C GLU A 15 -19.32 1.33 2.07
N PRO A 16 -18.94 1.30 3.36
CA PRO A 16 -17.99 0.34 3.87
C PRO A 16 -18.44 -1.09 3.61
N LEU A 17 -17.50 -1.95 3.24
CA LEU A 17 -17.79 -3.38 3.09
C LEU A 17 -18.35 -3.96 4.40
N THR A 18 -19.42 -4.74 4.31
CA THR A 18 -19.97 -5.46 5.47
C THR A 18 -19.84 -6.96 5.23
N THR A 19 -18.98 -7.61 6.01
CA THR A 19 -18.76 -9.05 5.87
C THR A 19 -19.76 -9.82 6.75
N PRO A 20 -20.67 -10.63 6.17
CA PRO A 20 -21.57 -11.45 6.97
C PRO A 20 -20.80 -12.45 7.83
N ARG A 21 -21.30 -12.73 9.05
CA ARG A 21 -20.61 -13.66 9.98
C ARG A 21 -20.38 -15.05 9.39
N TRP A 22 -21.31 -15.56 8.58
CA TRP A 22 -21.17 -16.88 7.94
C TRP A 22 -20.04 -16.89 6.90
N VAL A 23 -19.86 -15.79 6.13
CA VAL A 23 -18.75 -15.64 5.17
C VAL A 23 -17.42 -15.68 5.91
N MET A 24 -17.30 -14.93 7.02
CA MET A 24 -16.10 -14.90 7.84
C MET A 24 -15.79 -16.27 8.48
N PHE A 25 -16.81 -16.97 8.96
CA PHE A 25 -16.64 -18.32 9.51
C PHE A 25 -16.20 -19.32 8.43
N THR A 26 -16.87 -19.33 7.27
CA THR A 26 -16.48 -20.16 6.13
C THR A 26 -15.05 -19.86 5.68
N TRP A 27 -14.69 -18.58 5.60
CA TRP A 27 -13.34 -18.14 5.32
C TRP A 27 -12.32 -18.72 6.32
N GLN A 28 -12.56 -18.61 7.63
CA GLN A 28 -11.66 -19.14 8.67
C GLN A 28 -11.45 -20.64 8.55
N VAL A 29 -12.53 -21.41 8.33
CA VAL A 29 -12.46 -22.86 8.12
C VAL A 29 -11.64 -23.21 6.89
N LEU A 30 -11.92 -22.55 5.76
CA LEU A 30 -11.21 -22.79 4.51
C LEU A 30 -9.73 -22.38 4.60
N ALA A 31 -9.43 -21.27 5.28
CA ALA A 31 -8.07 -20.79 5.45
C ALA A 31 -7.25 -21.75 6.32
N VAL A 32 -7.79 -22.23 7.44
CA VAL A 32 -7.11 -23.22 8.28
C VAL A 32 -6.87 -24.53 7.50
N ALA A 33 -7.88 -25.01 6.77
CA ALA A 33 -7.73 -26.18 5.91
C ALA A 33 -6.65 -25.97 4.83
N ALA A 34 -6.65 -24.81 4.16
CA ALA A 34 -5.63 -24.45 3.17
C ALA A 34 -4.22 -24.42 3.77
N LEU A 35 -4.05 -23.90 4.99
CA LEU A 35 -2.76 -23.87 5.67
C LEU A 35 -2.27 -25.29 6.02
N ILE A 36 -3.14 -26.17 6.52
CA ILE A 36 -2.79 -27.56 6.85
C ILE A 36 -2.43 -28.34 5.58
N LEU A 37 -3.24 -28.23 4.53
CA LEU A 37 -2.99 -28.87 3.24
C LEU A 37 -1.73 -28.32 2.58
N GLY A 38 -1.48 -27.01 2.70
CA GLY A 38 -0.25 -26.37 2.23
C GLY A 38 0.98 -26.86 2.99
N ALA A 39 0.91 -27.00 4.32
CA ALA A 39 2.00 -27.57 5.10
C ALA A 39 2.30 -29.02 4.67
N ASN A 40 1.26 -29.82 4.45
CA ASN A 40 1.40 -31.18 3.94
C ASN A 40 2.04 -31.21 2.55
N TYR A 41 1.61 -30.33 1.64
CA TYR A 41 2.19 -30.18 0.31
C TYR A 41 3.68 -29.79 0.39
N ILE A 42 4.03 -28.74 1.13
CA ILE A 42 5.43 -28.28 1.27
C ILE A 42 6.31 -29.37 1.91
N TYR A 43 5.81 -30.08 2.93
CA TYR A 43 6.52 -31.21 3.51
C TYR A 43 6.81 -32.32 2.48
N TRP A 44 5.80 -32.72 1.72
CA TRP A 44 5.97 -33.68 0.62
C TRP A 44 6.94 -33.16 -0.45
N ARG A 45 6.89 -31.85 -0.73
CA ARG A 45 7.77 -31.21 -1.71
C ARG A 45 9.24 -31.43 -1.37
N TRP A 46 9.62 -31.17 -0.11
CA TRP A 46 10.98 -31.32 0.40
C TRP A 46 11.45 -32.77 0.58
N THR A 47 10.55 -33.71 0.87
CA THR A 47 10.91 -35.06 1.30
C THR A 47 10.88 -36.11 0.19
N ALA A 48 9.96 -35.98 -0.77
CA ALA A 48 9.67 -37.07 -1.72
C ALA A 48 9.59 -36.62 -3.19
N SER A 49 9.37 -35.33 -3.47
CA SER A 49 9.02 -34.89 -4.82
C SER A 49 10.13 -34.21 -5.61
N LEU A 50 11.30 -33.96 -5.02
CA LEU A 50 12.35 -33.20 -5.71
C LEU A 50 12.90 -34.01 -6.88
N ASN A 51 13.04 -33.38 -8.05
CA ASN A 51 13.78 -33.97 -9.15
C ASN A 51 15.29 -33.92 -8.82
N THR A 52 15.86 -35.06 -8.45
CA THR A 52 17.28 -35.20 -8.10
C THR A 52 18.22 -34.96 -9.28
N ASP A 53 17.74 -35.15 -10.51
CA ASP A 53 18.52 -34.93 -11.72
C ASP A 53 18.58 -33.44 -12.12
N ALA A 54 17.70 -32.62 -11.54
CA ALA A 54 17.56 -31.20 -11.83
C ALA A 54 17.48 -30.33 -10.57
N LEU A 55 18.34 -30.59 -9.58
CA LEU A 55 18.34 -29.85 -8.30
C LEU A 55 18.51 -28.33 -8.46
N TRP A 56 19.24 -27.88 -9.48
CA TRP A 56 19.40 -26.45 -9.80
C TRP A 56 18.07 -25.76 -10.12
N TYR A 57 17.05 -26.51 -10.53
CA TYR A 57 15.70 -26.03 -10.81
C TYR A 57 14.73 -26.38 -9.67
N ALA A 58 14.81 -27.60 -9.14
CA ALA A 58 13.92 -28.08 -8.09
C ALA A 58 14.08 -27.31 -6.76
N ILE A 59 15.32 -27.01 -6.34
CA ILE A 59 15.60 -26.32 -5.07
C ILE A 59 15.06 -24.88 -5.06
N PRO A 60 15.36 -24.02 -6.07
CA PRO A 60 14.78 -22.69 -6.11
C PRO A 60 13.26 -22.69 -6.12
N LEU A 61 12.62 -23.63 -6.82
CA LEU A 61 11.16 -23.72 -6.87
C LEU A 61 10.57 -24.09 -5.50
N VAL A 62 11.06 -25.13 -4.83
CA VAL A 62 10.53 -25.53 -3.52
C VAL A 62 10.77 -24.45 -2.45
N LEU A 63 11.89 -23.73 -2.54
CA LEU A 63 12.16 -22.58 -1.68
C LEU A 63 11.15 -21.45 -1.95
N ALA A 64 10.90 -21.13 -3.23
CA ALA A 64 9.89 -20.15 -3.62
C ALA A 64 8.48 -20.53 -3.12
N GLU A 65 8.09 -21.80 -3.27
CA GLU A 65 6.83 -22.35 -2.73
C GLU A 65 6.75 -22.22 -1.21
N THR A 66 7.85 -22.49 -0.50
CA THR A 66 7.92 -22.38 0.96
C THR A 66 7.76 -20.92 1.41
N LEU A 67 8.44 -19.97 0.76
CA LEU A 67 8.35 -18.54 1.06
C LEU A 67 6.94 -17.98 0.77
N ALA A 68 6.34 -18.40 -0.33
CA ALA A 68 4.97 -18.06 -0.67
C ALA A 68 3.98 -18.61 0.38
N TRP A 69 4.16 -19.84 0.84
CA TRP A 69 3.32 -20.44 1.88
C TRP A 69 3.42 -19.70 3.22
N ILE A 70 4.63 -19.27 3.63
CA ILE A 70 4.81 -18.37 4.79
C ILE A 70 4.03 -17.07 4.59
N GLY A 71 4.05 -16.51 3.36
CA GLY A 71 3.24 -15.36 2.99
C GLY A 71 1.74 -15.61 3.17
N THR A 72 1.24 -16.78 2.78
CA THR A 72 -0.17 -17.18 3.00
C THR A 72 -0.53 -17.28 4.48
N VAL A 73 0.38 -17.78 5.32
CA VAL A 73 0.18 -17.80 6.79
C VAL A 73 0.05 -16.38 7.33
N LEU A 74 0.98 -15.49 6.97
CA LEU A 74 0.98 -14.08 7.38
C LEU A 74 -0.26 -13.32 6.87
N PHE A 75 -0.69 -13.59 5.64
CA PHE A 75 -1.90 -13.02 5.07
C PHE A 75 -3.16 -13.52 5.80
N THR A 76 -3.22 -14.81 6.12
CA THR A 76 -4.32 -15.39 6.90
C THR A 76 -4.44 -14.77 8.27
N ILE A 77 -3.31 -14.54 8.95
CA ILE A 77 -3.28 -13.84 10.25
C ILE A 77 -3.81 -12.42 10.10
N ASN A 78 -3.42 -11.69 9.05
CA ASN A 78 -3.89 -10.33 8.80
C ASN A 78 -5.41 -10.27 8.58
N LEU A 79 -6.00 -11.26 7.90
CA LEU A 79 -7.42 -11.29 7.59
C LEU A 79 -8.28 -11.92 8.71
N TRP A 80 -7.66 -12.42 9.79
CA TRP A 80 -8.28 -13.29 10.81
C TRP A 80 -9.58 -12.77 11.41
N LYS A 81 -9.65 -11.47 11.66
CA LYS A 81 -10.77 -10.86 12.35
C LYS A 81 -11.04 -9.47 11.80
N GLU A 82 -12.32 -9.19 11.56
CA GLU A 82 -12.82 -7.86 11.28
C GLU A 82 -13.50 -7.34 12.55
N GLN A 83 -12.90 -6.34 13.19
CA GLN A 83 -13.44 -5.72 14.41
C GLN A 83 -13.19 -4.23 14.35
N ASP A 84 -14.24 -3.49 13.99
CA ASP A 84 -14.18 -2.03 14.01
C ASP A 84 -14.36 -1.51 15.43
N PRO A 85 -13.54 -0.55 15.87
CA PRO A 85 -13.79 0.19 17.09
C PRO A 85 -15.15 0.91 17.00
N PRO A 86 -15.95 0.90 18.08
CA PRO A 86 -17.23 1.59 18.09
C PRO A 86 -17.00 3.08 17.86
N GLN A 87 -17.82 3.67 16.99
CA GLN A 87 -17.80 5.11 16.74
C GLN A 87 -18.50 5.82 17.89
N SER A 88 -17.72 6.44 18.78
CA SER A 88 -18.26 7.35 19.80
C SER A 88 -18.72 8.66 19.16
N PRO A 89 -19.62 9.43 19.80
CA PRO A 89 -19.92 10.80 19.37
C PRO A 89 -18.62 11.63 19.24
N PRO A 90 -18.60 12.79 18.58
CA PRO A 90 -17.47 13.71 18.71
C PRO A 90 -17.35 14.30 20.14
N PRO A 91 -16.14 14.65 20.63
CA PRO A 91 -15.95 15.39 21.90
C PRO A 91 -16.48 16.82 21.81
N GLY A 92 -17.14 17.29 22.87
CA GLY A 92 -17.59 18.69 23.01
C GLY A 92 -16.50 19.61 23.56
N GLU A 93 -15.60 19.07 24.39
CA GLU A 93 -14.45 19.78 24.95
C GLU A 93 -13.18 18.92 24.99
N ILE A 94 -12.02 19.56 25.18
CA ILE A 94 -10.73 18.87 25.15
C ILE A 94 -10.54 17.83 26.27
N ASN A 95 -11.09 18.08 27.47
CA ASN A 95 -10.93 17.19 28.61
C ASN A 95 -11.58 15.82 28.42
N GLU A 96 -12.54 15.69 27.48
CA GLU A 96 -13.11 14.39 27.11
C GLU A 96 -12.13 13.49 26.34
N CYS A 97 -11.01 14.04 25.87
CA CYS A 97 -9.96 13.35 25.12
C CYS A 97 -8.66 13.15 25.92
N LEU A 98 -8.62 13.64 27.16
CA LEU A 98 -7.47 13.61 28.04
C LEU A 98 -7.71 12.64 29.20
N SER A 99 -6.63 12.11 29.77
CA SER A 99 -6.75 11.41 31.04
C SER A 99 -7.05 12.40 32.18
N PRO A 100 -7.65 11.96 33.30
CA PRO A 100 -7.93 12.85 34.43
C PRO A 100 -6.70 13.59 34.99
N GLU A 101 -5.52 13.01 34.84
CA GLU A 101 -4.24 13.58 35.29
C GLU A 101 -3.70 14.66 34.33
N GLU A 102 -4.13 14.62 33.07
CA GLU A 102 -3.74 15.56 32.01
C GLU A 102 -4.79 16.68 31.80
N ALA A 103 -5.85 16.70 32.61
CA ALA A 103 -6.95 17.65 32.46
C ALA A 103 -6.47 19.11 32.53
N VAL A 104 -7.03 19.94 31.65
CA VAL A 104 -6.72 21.38 31.53
C VAL A 104 -7.98 22.21 31.75
N GLU A 105 -7.86 23.54 31.71
CA GLU A 105 -9.02 24.43 31.71
C GLU A 105 -9.99 24.07 30.56
N PRO A 106 -11.29 23.88 30.83
CA PRO A 106 -12.28 23.54 29.82
C PRO A 106 -12.28 24.52 28.64
N ARG A 107 -12.08 23.99 27.44
CA ARG A 107 -12.08 24.75 26.20
C ARG A 107 -12.51 23.89 25.01
N PRO A 108 -12.95 24.51 23.90
CA PRO A 108 -13.13 23.83 22.63
C PRO A 108 -11.88 23.07 22.20
N VAL A 109 -12.08 21.97 21.49
CA VAL A 109 -11.02 21.22 20.83
C VAL A 109 -10.40 22.10 19.74
N LYS A 110 -9.07 22.11 19.65
CA LYS A 110 -8.33 22.78 18.57
C LYS A 110 -7.94 21.76 17.50
N VAL A 111 -8.18 22.08 16.23
CA VAL A 111 -7.82 21.23 15.10
C VAL A 111 -7.13 22.05 14.02
N ASP A 112 -5.92 21.64 13.67
CA ASP A 112 -5.20 22.17 12.51
C ASP A 112 -5.36 21.22 11.32
N LEU A 113 -5.86 21.72 10.18
CA LEU A 113 -5.84 20.98 8.93
C LEU A 113 -4.67 21.47 8.07
N PHE A 114 -3.76 20.56 7.74
CA PHE A 114 -2.60 20.81 6.90
C PHE A 114 -2.84 20.32 5.48
N ILE A 115 -2.70 21.23 4.51
CA ILE A 115 -2.69 20.92 3.08
C ILE A 115 -1.25 21.07 2.58
N ALA A 116 -0.55 19.96 2.36
CA ALA A 116 0.82 19.99 1.86
C ALA A 116 0.86 20.10 0.34
N THR A 117 1.57 21.11 -0.17
CA THR A 117 1.71 21.36 -1.62
C THR A 117 3.14 21.77 -1.99
N TYR A 118 3.54 21.50 -3.22
CA TYR A 118 4.85 21.85 -3.77
C TYR A 118 4.74 22.48 -5.16
N SER A 119 4.11 21.79 -6.10
CA SER A 119 4.03 22.21 -7.51
C SER A 119 2.63 22.01 -8.10
N GLU A 120 1.64 21.64 -7.29
CA GLU A 120 0.26 21.43 -7.73
C GLU A 120 -0.41 22.75 -8.11
N ASP A 121 -1.26 22.73 -9.13
CA ASP A 121 -2.01 23.90 -9.58
C ASP A 121 -2.75 24.60 -8.42
N THR A 122 -2.64 25.92 -8.31
CA THR A 122 -3.21 26.68 -7.18
C THR A 122 -4.73 26.61 -7.14
N GLU A 123 -5.41 26.52 -8.28
CA GLU A 123 -6.85 26.37 -8.35
C GLU A 123 -7.28 24.94 -7.99
N LEU A 124 -6.45 23.93 -8.26
CA LEU A 124 -6.66 22.59 -7.71
C LEU A 124 -6.57 22.62 -6.17
N VAL A 125 -5.55 23.25 -5.60
CA VAL A 125 -5.39 23.40 -4.14
C VAL A 125 -6.55 24.20 -3.55
N ARG A 126 -7.04 25.23 -4.26
CA ARG A 126 -8.21 26.03 -3.86
C ARG A 126 -9.46 25.17 -3.67
N LEU A 127 -9.68 24.15 -4.50
CA LEU A 127 -10.80 23.21 -4.31
C LEU A 127 -10.69 22.43 -3.00
N SER A 128 -9.48 22.01 -2.62
CA SER A 128 -9.21 21.36 -1.33
C SER A 128 -9.44 22.29 -0.15
N ILE A 129 -9.01 23.56 -0.26
CA ILE A 129 -9.29 24.60 0.75
C ILE A 129 -10.81 24.79 0.91
N ARG A 130 -11.54 24.94 -0.20
CA ARG A 130 -12.99 25.19 -0.18
C ARG A 130 -13.80 24.04 0.39
N ASP A 131 -13.38 22.80 0.18
CA ASP A 131 -14.04 21.66 0.81
C ASP A 131 -13.67 21.54 2.30
N ALA A 132 -12.44 21.86 2.67
CA ALA A 132 -12.02 21.95 4.08
C ALA A 132 -12.76 23.07 4.85
N LEU A 133 -13.13 24.18 4.21
CA LEU A 133 -13.94 25.26 4.79
C LEU A 133 -15.38 24.84 5.11
N LYS A 134 -15.89 23.78 4.48
CA LYS A 134 -17.25 23.26 4.71
C LYS A 134 -17.32 22.29 5.88
N MET A 135 -16.25 22.15 6.66
CA MET A 135 -16.17 21.22 7.78
C MET A 135 -17.33 21.44 8.76
N ALA A 136 -18.06 20.39 9.07
CA ALA A 136 -19.19 20.43 9.99
C ALA A 136 -18.82 19.73 11.30
N TYR A 137 -19.11 20.39 12.42
CA TYR A 137 -18.90 19.84 13.75
C TYR A 137 -20.06 20.25 14.66
N PRO A 138 -20.63 19.32 15.46
CA PRO A 138 -21.84 19.58 16.23
C PRO A 138 -21.63 20.43 17.49
N PHE A 139 -20.37 20.68 17.86
CA PHE A 139 -19.99 21.46 19.05
C PHE A 139 -19.10 22.66 18.64
N PRO A 140 -18.89 23.66 19.50
CA PRO A 140 -17.86 24.68 19.27
C PRO A 140 -16.47 24.03 19.09
N ILE A 141 -15.73 24.46 18.07
CA ILE A 141 -14.38 23.96 17.75
C ILE A 141 -13.51 25.12 17.27
N ASP A 142 -12.23 25.13 17.63
CA ASP A 142 -11.22 26.04 17.05
C ASP A 142 -10.55 25.30 15.89
N TYR A 143 -11.01 25.57 14.68
CA TYR A 143 -10.57 24.88 13.47
C TYR A 143 -9.84 25.84 12.54
N ARG A 144 -8.59 25.50 12.18
CA ARG A 144 -7.72 26.33 11.35
C ARG A 144 -7.17 25.53 10.18
N ILE A 145 -7.18 26.13 9.00
CA ILE A 145 -6.64 25.54 7.77
C ILE A 145 -5.31 26.20 7.48
N HIS A 146 -4.29 25.39 7.22
CA HIS A 146 -2.93 25.83 6.91
C HIS A 146 -2.45 25.16 5.63
N VAL A 147 -2.13 25.97 4.63
CA VAL A 147 -1.50 25.52 3.39
C VAL A 147 0.01 25.55 3.61
N LEU A 148 0.64 24.38 3.53
CA LEU A 148 2.07 24.21 3.72
C LEU A 148 2.74 24.12 2.34
N ASP A 149 3.31 25.22 1.85
CA ASP A 149 3.83 25.33 0.49
C ASP A 149 5.36 25.26 0.43
N ASP A 150 5.88 24.10 0.02
CA ASP A 150 7.32 23.87 -0.23
C ASP A 150 7.79 24.47 -1.56
N GLY A 151 6.87 25.00 -2.38
CA GLY A 151 7.15 25.66 -3.65
C GLY A 151 7.51 27.15 -3.51
N ARG A 152 7.17 27.78 -2.37
CA ARG A 152 7.34 29.23 -2.12
C ARG A 152 6.69 30.10 -3.20
N ARG A 153 5.46 29.76 -3.57
CA ARG A 153 4.75 30.33 -4.72
C ARG A 153 3.91 31.55 -4.31
N PRO A 154 4.22 32.77 -4.81
CA PRO A 154 3.43 33.97 -4.52
C PRO A 154 1.94 33.83 -4.90
N GLU A 155 1.66 33.14 -6.00
CA GLU A 155 0.31 32.84 -6.47
C GLU A 155 -0.48 31.98 -5.46
N MET A 156 0.17 30.99 -4.83
CA MET A 156 -0.46 30.14 -3.82
C MET A 156 -0.75 30.95 -2.55
N LYS A 157 0.14 31.87 -2.18
CA LYS A 157 -0.09 32.80 -1.07
C LYS A 157 -1.32 33.69 -1.33
N ALA A 158 -1.45 34.24 -2.52
CA ALA A 158 -2.61 35.06 -2.90
C ALA A 158 -3.93 34.26 -2.80
N VAL A 159 -3.95 33.01 -3.28
CA VAL A 159 -5.12 32.12 -3.11
C VAL A 159 -5.48 31.89 -1.64
N CYS A 160 -4.48 31.72 -0.76
CA CYS A 160 -4.73 31.55 0.67
C CYS A 160 -5.33 32.82 1.31
N GLU A 161 -4.82 34.00 0.93
CA GLU A 161 -5.34 35.30 1.38
C GLU A 161 -6.79 35.52 0.92
N GLU A 162 -7.11 35.15 -0.33
CA GLU A 162 -8.46 35.25 -0.90
C GLU A 162 -9.46 34.31 -0.21
N GLU A 163 -9.07 33.08 0.10
CA GLU A 163 -9.94 32.10 0.78
C GLU A 163 -9.92 32.26 2.32
N GLY A 164 -9.11 33.19 2.85
CA GLY A 164 -9.04 33.48 4.29
C GLY A 164 -8.40 32.38 5.14
N VAL A 165 -7.40 31.66 4.59
CA VAL A 165 -6.68 30.57 5.28
C VAL A 165 -5.20 30.88 5.46
N ASN A 166 -4.53 30.15 6.35
CA ASN A 166 -3.13 30.42 6.66
C ASN A 166 -2.20 29.88 5.57
N TYR A 167 -1.18 30.66 5.21
CA TYR A 167 -0.10 30.25 4.32
C TYR A 167 1.19 30.09 5.11
N ILE A 168 1.78 28.91 5.08
CA ILE A 168 3.04 28.58 5.76
C ILE A 168 4.03 28.08 4.71
N THR A 169 5.25 28.59 4.74
CA THR A 169 6.36 28.15 3.90
C THR A 169 7.66 28.09 4.71
N ARG A 170 8.74 27.61 4.08
CA ARG A 170 10.08 27.48 4.69
C ARG A 170 11.20 27.72 3.68
N GLN A 171 12.40 27.98 4.19
CA GLN A 171 13.57 28.32 3.38
C GLN A 171 14.16 27.14 2.62
N THR A 172 14.15 25.93 3.19
CA THR A 172 14.77 24.72 2.61
C THR A 172 13.76 23.58 2.48
N ASN A 173 13.97 22.68 1.52
CA ASN A 173 13.10 21.51 1.29
C ASN A 173 13.63 20.23 1.94
N ILE A 174 14.40 20.36 3.02
CA ILE A 174 14.98 19.22 3.75
C ILE A 174 13.84 18.35 4.28
N GLY A 175 13.91 17.03 4.05
CA GLY A 175 12.88 16.10 4.52
C GLY A 175 11.56 16.12 3.74
N PHE A 176 11.48 16.83 2.61
CA PHE A 176 10.29 16.87 1.73
C PHE A 176 8.99 17.10 2.51
N LYS A 177 7.93 16.32 2.25
CA LYS A 177 6.64 16.40 2.93
C LYS A 177 6.76 16.28 4.45
N ALA A 178 7.55 15.34 4.96
CA ALA A 178 7.75 15.16 6.41
C ALA A 178 8.37 16.41 7.07
N GLY A 179 9.34 17.03 6.39
CA GLY A 179 9.93 18.30 6.82
C GLY A 179 8.96 19.48 6.72
N ASN A 180 8.09 19.49 5.71
CA ASN A 180 7.06 20.52 5.56
C ASN A 180 6.02 20.43 6.70
N LEU A 181 5.58 19.20 7.04
CA LEU A 181 4.70 18.93 8.18
C LEU A 181 5.35 19.35 9.51
N ARG A 182 6.64 19.05 9.71
CA ARG A 182 7.41 19.54 10.87
C ARG A 182 7.35 21.06 10.98
N ASN A 183 7.65 21.78 9.89
CA ASN A 183 7.62 23.24 9.89
C ASN A 183 6.22 23.79 10.21
N GLY A 184 5.16 23.13 9.72
CA GLY A 184 3.78 23.44 10.11
C GLY A 184 3.52 23.22 11.60
N LEU A 185 4.00 22.10 12.17
CA LEU A 185 3.86 21.81 13.61
C LEU A 185 4.51 22.85 14.50
N GLU A 186 5.66 23.41 14.10
CA GLU A 186 6.39 24.44 14.86
C GLU A 186 5.66 25.80 14.90
N GLN A 187 4.73 26.03 13.97
CA GLN A 187 4.02 27.30 13.81
C GLN A 187 2.54 27.24 14.25
N THR A 188 2.08 26.10 14.76
CA THR A 188 0.66 25.84 15.05
C THR A 188 0.47 25.10 16.37
N ASP A 189 -0.73 25.20 16.96
CA ASP A 189 -1.00 24.79 18.34
C ASP A 189 -2.25 23.89 18.53
N GLY A 190 -2.77 23.29 17.47
CA GLY A 190 -3.94 22.42 17.51
C GLY A 190 -3.73 21.12 18.28
N ASP A 191 -4.74 20.65 19.01
CA ASP A 191 -4.68 19.38 19.75
C ASP A 191 -4.58 18.18 18.80
N PHE A 192 -5.31 18.29 17.68
CA PHE A 192 -5.32 17.31 16.60
C PHE A 192 -4.90 17.93 15.27
N ILE A 193 -4.25 17.14 14.44
CA ILE A 193 -3.75 17.53 13.13
C ILE A 193 -4.40 16.65 12.06
N VAL A 194 -5.07 17.25 11.09
CA VAL A 194 -5.54 16.57 9.87
C VAL A 194 -4.49 16.75 8.79
N ILE A 195 -4.01 15.65 8.20
CA ILE A 195 -3.01 15.69 7.12
C ILE A 195 -3.70 15.42 5.78
N CYS A 196 -3.56 16.35 4.85
CA CYS A 196 -4.07 16.30 3.49
C CYS A 196 -2.94 16.52 2.49
N ASP A 197 -2.94 15.73 1.41
CA ASP A 197 -2.22 16.11 0.19
C ASP A 197 -2.96 17.27 -0.50
N ALA A 198 -2.28 17.95 -1.42
CA ALA A 198 -2.82 19.06 -2.19
C ALA A 198 -4.18 18.77 -2.87
N ASP A 199 -4.39 17.53 -3.33
CA ASP A 199 -5.61 17.07 -3.99
C ASP A 199 -6.57 16.29 -3.07
N THR A 200 -6.27 16.23 -1.77
CA THR A 200 -7.15 15.59 -0.77
C THR A 200 -8.27 16.54 -0.39
N ARG A 201 -9.48 16.22 -0.85
CA ARG A 201 -10.69 17.00 -0.58
C ARG A 201 -11.53 16.30 0.47
N VAL A 202 -11.51 16.83 1.69
CA VAL A 202 -12.21 16.25 2.85
C VAL A 202 -13.72 16.47 2.75
N PHE A 203 -14.50 15.54 3.30
CA PHE A 203 -15.95 15.71 3.43
C PHE A 203 -16.29 16.50 4.69
N PRO A 204 -17.44 17.22 4.70
CA PRO A 204 -17.90 17.96 5.88
C PRO A 204 -18.01 17.12 7.15
N THR A 205 -18.19 15.80 7.01
CA THR A 205 -18.41 14.85 8.10
C THR A 205 -17.13 14.36 8.77
N LEU A 206 -15.94 14.57 8.20
CA LEU A 206 -14.67 13.98 8.64
C LEU A 206 -14.50 14.08 10.17
N LEU A 207 -14.46 15.29 10.72
CA LEU A 207 -14.22 15.48 12.15
C LEU A 207 -15.34 14.93 13.03
N SER A 208 -16.59 15.11 12.62
CA SER A 208 -17.75 14.59 13.36
C SER A 208 -17.75 13.06 13.44
N HIS A 209 -17.20 12.39 12.43
CA HIS A 209 -17.14 10.94 12.38
C HIS A 209 -15.89 10.35 13.04
N THR A 210 -14.78 11.09 13.08
CA THR A 210 -13.48 10.54 13.53
C THR A 210 -13.02 11.03 14.91
N LEU A 211 -13.36 12.26 15.32
CA LEU A 211 -12.82 12.80 16.59
C LEU A 211 -13.29 12.03 17.83
N GLY A 212 -14.43 11.34 17.73
CA GLY A 212 -14.94 10.49 18.81
C GLY A 212 -14.00 9.38 19.27
N TYR A 213 -13.13 8.87 18.38
CA TYR A 213 -12.15 7.84 18.75
C TYR A 213 -11.08 8.37 19.72
N PHE A 214 -10.79 9.69 19.71
CA PHE A 214 -9.79 10.31 20.58
C PHE A 214 -10.29 10.57 22.00
N ARG A 215 -11.56 10.29 22.32
CA ARG A 215 -11.97 10.09 23.72
C ARG A 215 -11.13 9.01 24.40
N ASP A 216 -10.63 8.07 23.60
CA ASP A 216 -9.47 7.24 23.86
C ASP A 216 -8.17 8.05 24.13
N PRO A 217 -7.68 8.31 25.37
CA PRO A 217 -6.45 9.10 25.52
C PRO A 217 -5.22 8.41 24.90
N ASP A 218 -5.29 7.10 24.65
CA ASP A 218 -4.21 6.34 24.02
C ASP A 218 -4.38 6.22 22.50
N VAL A 219 -5.42 6.79 21.88
CA VAL A 219 -5.52 6.85 20.41
C VAL A 219 -4.61 7.96 19.88
N ALA A 220 -3.58 7.56 19.13
CA ALA A 220 -2.61 8.45 18.51
C ALA A 220 -3.04 8.94 17.12
N TRP A 221 -3.69 8.10 16.31
CA TRP A 221 -4.25 8.54 15.03
C TRP A 221 -5.47 7.73 14.60
N VAL A 222 -6.25 8.35 13.70
CA VAL A 222 -7.35 7.75 12.97
C VAL A 222 -7.08 7.90 11.48
N GLN A 223 -6.97 6.78 10.77
CA GLN A 223 -6.87 6.73 9.31
C GLN A 223 -8.27 6.58 8.70
N THR A 224 -8.55 7.30 7.62
CA THR A 224 -9.75 7.08 6.80
C THR A 224 -9.37 6.48 5.43
N PRO A 225 -10.26 5.77 4.72
CA PRO A 225 -10.00 5.28 3.38
C PRO A 225 -9.77 6.44 2.40
N GLN A 226 -8.77 6.30 1.54
CA GLN A 226 -8.52 7.22 0.44
C GLN A 226 -9.34 6.78 -0.76
N TRP A 227 -10.22 7.64 -1.28
CA TRP A 227 -11.09 7.31 -2.41
C TRP A 227 -10.75 8.13 -3.65
N PHE A 228 -10.34 7.44 -4.71
CA PHE A 228 -10.18 8.04 -6.03
C PHE A 228 -11.53 8.11 -6.75
N PHE A 229 -12.07 9.31 -6.89
CA PHE A 229 -13.39 9.52 -7.48
C PHE A 229 -13.37 9.64 -9.00
N ASP A 230 -12.18 9.87 -9.57
CA ASP A 230 -11.92 10.12 -10.99
C ASP A 230 -11.66 8.85 -11.82
N LEU A 231 -11.79 7.67 -11.21
CA LEU A 231 -11.51 6.40 -11.89
C LEU A 231 -12.44 6.22 -13.11
N PRO A 232 -11.88 5.91 -14.30
CA PRO A 232 -12.71 5.60 -15.46
C PRO A 232 -13.62 4.41 -15.17
N GLU A 233 -14.92 4.55 -15.48
CA GLU A 233 -15.87 3.43 -15.38
C GLU A 233 -15.58 2.32 -16.40
N GLY A 234 -14.84 2.66 -17.46
CA GLY A 234 -14.58 1.79 -18.59
C GLY A 234 -15.83 1.57 -19.45
N GLU A 235 -15.69 0.73 -20.46
CA GLU A 235 -16.77 0.36 -21.36
C GLU A 235 -16.98 -1.16 -21.33
N ASN A 236 -18.23 -1.60 -21.37
CA ASN A 236 -18.57 -3.01 -21.48
C ASN A 236 -17.91 -3.64 -22.73
N LEU A 237 -17.27 -4.82 -22.59
CA LEU A 237 -16.58 -5.54 -23.68
C LEU A 237 -17.44 -5.70 -24.94
N SER A 238 -18.75 -5.96 -24.80
CA SER A 238 -19.65 -6.10 -25.95
C SER A 238 -19.77 -4.79 -26.74
N ARG A 239 -19.88 -3.65 -26.04
CA ARG A 239 -19.94 -2.32 -26.67
C ARG A 239 -18.58 -1.91 -27.24
N TRP A 240 -17.50 -2.17 -26.51
CA TRP A 240 -16.14 -1.97 -27.01
C TRP A 240 -15.88 -2.76 -28.29
N GLY A 241 -16.26 -4.05 -28.28
CA GLY A 241 -16.19 -4.92 -29.45
C GLY A 241 -17.06 -4.43 -30.60
N GLN A 242 -18.25 -3.89 -30.29
CA GLN A 242 -19.11 -3.25 -31.29
C GLN A 242 -18.44 -2.08 -31.99
N ARG A 243 -17.76 -1.20 -31.25
CA ARG A 243 -17.04 -0.06 -31.83
C ARG A 243 -15.87 -0.50 -32.72
N LYS A 244 -15.17 -1.57 -32.36
CA LYS A 244 -13.99 -2.05 -33.11
C LYS A 244 -14.33 -2.95 -34.30
N ALA A 245 -15.35 -3.81 -34.18
CA ALA A 245 -15.65 -4.86 -35.16
C ALA A 245 -17.15 -5.00 -35.47
N GLY A 246 -17.95 -3.97 -35.20
CA GLY A 246 -19.37 -3.93 -35.53
C GLY A 246 -20.20 -5.01 -34.84
N LYS A 247 -21.26 -5.49 -35.49
CA LYS A 247 -22.19 -6.49 -34.92
C LYS A 247 -21.49 -7.81 -34.54
N VAL A 248 -20.45 -8.20 -35.28
CA VAL A 248 -19.65 -9.41 -34.99
C VAL A 248 -18.88 -9.23 -33.67
N GLY A 249 -18.25 -8.07 -33.48
CA GLY A 249 -17.57 -7.75 -32.23
C GLY A 249 -18.51 -7.67 -31.02
N TYR A 250 -19.73 -7.15 -31.21
CA TYR A 250 -20.76 -7.20 -30.17
C TYR A 250 -21.15 -8.63 -29.81
N GLY A 251 -21.43 -9.47 -30.82
CA GLY A 251 -21.82 -10.86 -30.60
C GLY A 251 -20.74 -11.67 -29.87
N LEU A 252 -19.47 -11.48 -30.26
CA LEU A 252 -18.34 -12.15 -29.60
C LEU A 252 -18.14 -11.65 -28.17
N GLY A 253 -18.17 -10.33 -27.95
CA GLY A 253 -18.04 -9.75 -26.62
C GLY A 253 -19.17 -10.18 -25.68
N TRP A 254 -20.40 -10.24 -26.18
CA TRP A 254 -21.55 -10.73 -25.43
C TRP A 254 -21.42 -12.21 -25.06
N LEU A 255 -20.95 -13.04 -25.99
CA LEU A 255 -20.75 -14.47 -25.75
C LEU A 255 -19.65 -14.71 -24.70
N ILE A 256 -18.52 -14.00 -24.81
CA ILE A 256 -17.45 -14.07 -23.80
C ILE A 256 -17.98 -13.65 -22.43
N GLN A 257 -18.76 -12.57 -22.35
CA GLN A 257 -19.33 -12.12 -21.09
C GLN A 257 -20.34 -13.08 -20.48
N LYS A 258 -21.05 -13.87 -21.29
CA LYS A 258 -21.93 -14.93 -20.78
C LYS A 258 -21.15 -16.07 -20.15
N CYS A 259 -19.97 -16.39 -20.67
CA CYS A 259 -19.12 -17.45 -20.15
C CYS A 259 -18.30 -17.02 -18.92
N VAL A 260 -17.72 -15.81 -18.95
CA VAL A 260 -16.73 -15.36 -17.97
C VAL A 260 -17.32 -14.37 -16.95
N GLY A 261 -18.49 -13.81 -17.24
CA GLY A 261 -19.09 -12.73 -16.48
C GLY A 261 -18.84 -11.35 -17.11
N PRO A 262 -19.32 -10.27 -16.48
CA PRO A 262 -19.18 -8.91 -17.03
C PRO A 262 -17.69 -8.52 -17.11
N ILE A 263 -17.25 -8.14 -18.31
CA ILE A 263 -15.89 -7.63 -18.57
C ILE A 263 -16.00 -6.18 -19.00
N THR A 264 -15.29 -5.31 -18.28
CA THR A 264 -15.25 -3.87 -18.57
C THR A 264 -13.84 -3.48 -18.99
N ILE A 265 -13.71 -2.97 -20.21
CA ILE A 265 -12.44 -2.55 -20.80
C ILE A 265 -12.16 -1.10 -20.43
N GLY A 266 -10.94 -0.83 -19.96
CA GLY A 266 -10.50 0.52 -19.59
C GLY A 266 -11.07 1.03 -18.26
N ARG A 267 -11.71 0.16 -17.47
CA ARG A 267 -12.04 0.45 -16.07
C ARG A 267 -10.76 0.42 -15.25
N ASP A 268 -10.52 1.47 -14.48
CA ASP A 268 -9.34 1.61 -13.60
C ASP A 268 -8.06 0.96 -14.18
N PRO A 269 -7.53 1.52 -15.29
CA PRO A 269 -6.47 0.88 -16.06
C PRO A 269 -5.18 0.66 -15.27
N PHE A 270 -4.97 1.43 -14.19
CA PHE A 270 -3.75 1.39 -13.39
C PHE A 270 -3.94 0.73 -12.02
N PHE A 271 -5.06 0.06 -11.73
CA PHE A 271 -5.29 -0.55 -10.40
C PHE A 271 -5.18 0.48 -9.26
N ASN A 272 -5.82 1.62 -9.44
CA ASN A 272 -5.86 2.69 -8.45
C ASN A 272 -6.90 2.43 -7.36
N ASP A 273 -7.95 1.63 -7.61
CA ASP A 273 -8.99 1.30 -6.63
C ASP A 273 -8.38 0.68 -5.35
N PRO A 274 -8.39 1.40 -4.22
CA PRO A 274 -7.66 0.98 -3.03
C PRO A 274 -8.56 0.21 -2.05
N ARG A 275 -9.79 -0.14 -2.43
CA ARG A 275 -10.76 -0.81 -1.52
C ARG A 275 -10.24 -2.14 -0.97
N MET A 276 -9.55 -2.94 -1.78
CA MET A 276 -8.92 -4.18 -1.28
C MET A 276 -7.97 -3.91 -0.10
N PHE A 277 -7.26 -2.78 -0.14
CA PHE A 277 -6.39 -2.38 0.94
C PHE A 277 -7.17 -1.80 2.13
N TYR A 278 -8.02 -0.81 1.93
CA TYR A 278 -8.69 -0.11 3.04
C TYR A 278 -9.82 -0.92 3.68
N ASP A 279 -10.68 -1.58 2.90
CA ASP A 279 -11.86 -2.27 3.42
C ASP A 279 -11.55 -3.67 3.95
N VAL A 280 -10.48 -4.31 3.45
CA VAL A 280 -10.14 -5.70 3.80
C VAL A 280 -8.82 -5.77 4.55
N ILE A 281 -7.71 -5.33 3.95
CA ILE A 281 -6.37 -5.58 4.52
C ILE A 281 -6.11 -4.71 5.76
N LEU A 282 -6.30 -3.39 5.68
CA LEU A 282 -5.95 -2.44 6.73
C LEU A 282 -7.01 -2.39 7.84
N ARG A 283 -8.30 -2.39 7.49
CA ARG A 283 -9.40 -2.44 8.47
C ARG A 283 -9.35 -3.67 9.37
N ARG A 284 -8.97 -4.84 8.85
CA ARG A 284 -8.75 -6.06 9.64
C ARG A 284 -7.49 -6.04 10.50
N ARG A 285 -6.76 -4.93 10.56
CA ARG A 285 -5.68 -4.71 11.55
C ARG A 285 -6.14 -3.98 12.80
N ASN A 286 -7.38 -3.46 12.83
CA ASN A 286 -7.94 -2.77 13.99
C ASN A 286 -7.90 -3.64 15.27
N TRP A 287 -8.25 -4.92 15.17
CA TRP A 287 -8.22 -5.84 16.33
C TRP A 287 -6.81 -6.04 16.91
N ALA A 288 -5.78 -5.90 16.08
CA ALA A 288 -4.39 -6.08 16.45
C ALA A 288 -3.71 -4.75 16.82
N ASN A 289 -4.44 -3.63 16.84
CA ASN A 289 -3.88 -2.30 17.04
C ASN A 289 -2.69 -2.01 16.12
N ALA A 290 -2.87 -2.28 14.82
CA ALA A 290 -1.79 -2.24 13.83
C ALA A 290 -2.22 -1.58 12.51
N ALA A 291 -3.29 -0.77 12.54
CA ALA A 291 -3.72 0.03 11.40
C ALA A 291 -2.78 1.23 11.25
N PHE A 292 -1.88 1.18 10.27
CA PHE A 292 -0.89 2.24 10.06
C PHE A 292 -1.46 3.42 9.25
N CYS A 293 -0.88 4.60 9.46
CA CYS A 293 -1.18 5.81 8.71
C CYS A 293 -0.69 5.70 7.25
N CYS A 294 -1.44 6.27 6.31
CA CYS A 294 -1.16 6.22 4.86
C CYS A 294 -0.85 7.62 4.27
N GLY A 295 -0.33 8.53 5.11
CA GLY A 295 0.20 9.84 4.69
C GLY A 295 -0.83 10.93 4.37
N ALA A 296 -2.10 10.60 4.15
CA ALA A 296 -3.18 11.57 3.92
C ALA A 296 -4.54 11.04 4.38
N ALA A 297 -5.49 11.97 4.56
CA ALA A 297 -6.82 11.70 5.10
C ALA A 297 -6.78 11.03 6.48
N SER A 298 -5.83 11.49 7.30
CA SER A 298 -5.56 10.96 8.63
C SER A 298 -5.58 12.08 9.67
N ILE A 299 -6.13 11.78 10.85
CA ILE A 299 -6.15 12.68 12.00
C ILE A 299 -5.16 12.17 13.03
N HIS A 300 -4.29 13.03 13.54
CA HIS A 300 -3.22 12.69 14.50
C HIS A 300 -3.39 13.50 15.78
N ARG A 301 -3.18 12.86 16.94
CA ARG A 301 -3.02 13.53 18.23
C ARG A 301 -1.63 14.17 18.26
N ARG A 302 -1.57 15.49 18.40
CA ARG A 302 -0.29 16.23 18.40
C ARG A 302 0.65 15.72 19.48
N GLU A 303 0.13 15.53 20.69
CA GLU A 303 0.88 15.02 21.83
C GLU A 303 1.60 13.70 21.52
N ALA A 304 0.89 12.75 20.89
CA ALA A 304 1.46 11.45 20.54
C ALA A 304 2.64 11.59 19.58
N VAL A 305 2.45 12.37 18.51
CA VAL A 305 3.49 12.64 17.52
C VAL A 305 4.70 13.32 18.16
N MET A 306 4.50 14.32 19.01
CA MET A 306 5.58 15.07 19.67
C MET A 306 6.32 14.24 20.71
N GLN A 307 5.62 13.44 21.52
CA GLN A 307 6.27 12.54 22.48
C GLN A 307 7.14 11.49 21.77
N ALA A 308 6.63 10.89 20.69
CA ALA A 308 7.40 9.96 19.88
C ALA A 308 8.63 10.64 19.23
N ALA A 309 8.46 11.88 18.75
CA ALA A 309 9.55 12.68 18.19
C ALA A 309 10.69 12.89 19.20
N LEU A 310 10.34 13.36 20.40
CA LEU A 310 11.31 13.65 21.46
C LEU A 310 12.07 12.39 21.90
N ARG A 311 11.38 11.25 22.01
CA ARG A 311 12.05 9.98 22.32
C ARG A 311 12.97 9.54 21.19
N SER A 312 12.51 9.63 19.94
CA SER A 312 13.35 9.33 18.78
C SER A 312 14.59 10.19 18.71
N TYR A 313 14.45 11.47 19.04
CA TYR A 313 15.56 12.42 19.12
C TYR A 313 16.58 12.02 20.18
N VAL A 314 16.14 11.69 21.41
CA VAL A 314 17.05 11.22 22.47
C VAL A 314 17.81 9.96 22.04
N TRP A 315 17.14 9.00 21.41
CA TRP A 315 17.81 7.79 20.90
C TRP A 315 18.84 8.10 19.81
N SER A 316 18.53 9.00 18.89
CA SER A 316 19.48 9.43 17.84
C SER A 316 20.74 10.05 18.45
N VAL A 317 20.56 10.92 19.45
CA VAL A 317 21.68 11.54 20.19
C VAL A 317 22.52 10.47 20.89
N GLU A 318 21.90 9.53 21.61
CA GLU A 318 22.61 8.45 22.31
C GLU A 318 23.36 7.52 21.35
N GLU A 319 22.75 7.17 20.21
CA GLU A 319 23.34 6.29 19.20
C GLU A 319 24.57 6.93 18.52
N GLU A 320 24.50 8.23 18.22
CA GLU A 320 25.61 8.98 17.64
C GLU A 320 26.78 9.12 18.63
N ILE A 321 26.51 9.46 19.89
CA ILE A 321 27.50 9.46 20.96
C ILE A 321 28.14 8.08 21.11
N HIS A 322 27.33 7.01 21.13
CA HIS A 322 27.82 5.64 21.24
C HIS A 322 28.71 5.27 20.05
N ARG A 323 28.34 5.65 18.83
CA ARG A 323 29.12 5.38 17.61
C ARG A 323 30.54 5.94 17.69
N HIS A 324 30.72 7.13 18.26
CA HIS A 324 32.04 7.76 18.41
C HIS A 324 32.84 7.23 19.61
N THR A 325 32.18 6.65 20.60
CA THR A 325 32.82 6.24 21.86
C THR A 325 32.96 4.72 22.04
N ARG A 326 32.34 3.90 21.17
CA ARG A 326 32.32 2.44 21.28
C ARG A 326 33.70 1.77 21.28
N ASP A 327 34.69 2.38 20.63
CA ASP A 327 36.04 1.81 20.48
C ASP A 327 36.97 2.18 21.64
N ILE A 328 36.53 3.08 22.55
CA ILE A 328 37.28 3.50 23.73
C ILE A 328 37.16 2.41 24.80
N ARG A 329 38.29 1.79 25.17
CA ARG A 329 38.31 0.67 26.13
C ARG A 329 38.17 1.11 27.59
N ASP A 330 38.77 2.24 27.95
CA ASP A 330 38.72 2.80 29.30
C ASP A 330 37.34 3.40 29.58
N GLU A 331 36.68 2.93 30.64
CA GLU A 331 35.29 3.28 30.96
C GLU A 331 35.16 4.73 31.44
N GLU A 332 36.07 5.18 32.29
CA GLU A 332 36.07 6.55 32.83
C GLU A 332 36.26 7.58 31.71
N THR A 333 37.23 7.34 30.81
CA THR A 333 37.46 8.18 29.63
C THR A 333 36.28 8.16 28.68
N ARG A 334 35.66 7.00 28.48
CA ARG A 334 34.47 6.87 27.62
C ARG A 334 33.34 7.73 28.16
N ASP A 335 33.00 7.60 29.45
CA ASP A 335 31.90 8.34 30.06
C ASP A 335 32.15 9.85 30.10
N ALA A 336 33.39 10.27 30.41
CA ALA A 336 33.78 11.67 30.36
C ALA A 336 33.60 12.27 28.96
N LEU A 337 34.01 11.53 27.92
CA LEU A 337 33.84 11.98 26.53
C LEU A 337 32.37 11.98 26.11
N GLN A 338 31.59 10.96 26.48
CA GLN A 338 30.14 10.93 26.19
C GLN A 338 29.43 12.15 26.79
N ASN A 339 29.76 12.52 28.03
CA ASN A 339 29.19 13.70 28.69
C ASN A 339 29.62 15.01 28.03
N ALA A 340 30.88 15.11 27.57
CA ALA A 340 31.37 16.29 26.85
C ALA A 340 30.75 16.44 25.45
N MET A 341 30.49 15.33 24.75
CA MET A 341 29.89 15.32 23.42
C MET A 341 28.38 15.60 23.46
N ARG A 342 27.69 15.19 24.52
CA ARG A 342 26.21 15.22 24.59
C ARG A 342 25.58 16.57 24.22
N PRO A 343 26.03 17.73 24.73
CA PRO A 343 25.44 19.02 24.36
C PRO A 343 25.62 19.35 22.88
N HIS A 344 26.77 19.00 22.30
CA HIS A 344 27.09 19.27 20.90
C HIS A 344 26.25 18.40 19.98
N VAL A 345 26.22 17.08 20.22
CA VAL A 345 25.41 16.13 19.44
C VAL A 345 23.93 16.46 19.56
N ALA A 346 23.45 16.84 20.75
CA ALA A 346 22.07 17.27 20.92
C ALA A 346 21.75 18.52 20.08
N PHE A 347 22.64 19.51 20.04
CA PHE A 347 22.43 20.71 19.22
C PHE A 347 22.44 20.42 17.71
N ASP A 348 23.32 19.53 17.27
CA ASP A 348 23.46 19.18 15.85
C ASP A 348 22.38 18.20 15.35
N THR A 349 21.76 17.44 16.26
CA THR A 349 20.67 16.53 15.93
C THR A 349 19.37 17.32 15.72
N GLU A 350 18.66 17.07 14.62
CA GLU A 350 17.35 17.68 14.40
C GLU A 350 16.23 16.88 15.08
N LEU A 351 15.29 17.58 15.73
CA LEU A 351 14.03 17.00 16.19
C LEU A 351 13.08 16.79 15.00
N THR A 352 12.78 15.55 14.65
CA THR A 352 11.91 15.20 13.52
C THR A 352 10.63 14.50 13.97
N PRO A 353 9.48 15.19 14.04
CA PRO A 353 8.19 14.58 14.40
C PRO A 353 7.72 13.52 13.42
N TYR A 354 7.99 13.74 12.14
CA TYR A 354 7.88 12.74 11.08
C TYR A 354 9.28 12.47 10.56
N LYS A 355 9.66 11.19 10.49
CA LYS A 355 10.99 10.81 9.99
C LYS A 355 11.15 11.26 8.53
N PHE A 356 12.33 11.75 8.16
CA PHE A 356 12.65 12.09 6.78
C PHE A 356 12.89 10.82 5.97
N HIS A 357 11.80 10.17 5.58
CA HIS A 357 11.81 8.90 4.87
C HIS A 357 10.70 8.88 3.80
N VAL A 358 10.85 8.08 2.75
CA VAL A 358 9.87 7.98 1.63
C VAL A 358 8.52 7.40 2.09
N SER A 359 8.58 6.56 3.11
CA SER A 359 7.42 5.97 3.80
C SER A 359 7.46 6.37 5.26
N GLU A 360 7.43 7.68 5.54
CA GLU A 360 7.42 8.21 6.89
C GLU A 360 6.17 7.78 7.64
N ASP A 361 5.06 7.64 6.93
CA ASP A 361 3.75 7.24 7.42
C ASP A 361 3.76 5.87 8.13
N ILE A 362 4.31 4.85 7.49
CA ILE A 362 4.50 3.51 8.06
C ILE A 362 5.50 3.57 9.22
N TYR A 363 6.61 4.29 9.03
CA TYR A 363 7.66 4.36 10.05
C TYR A 363 7.15 5.02 11.34
N THR A 364 6.48 6.17 11.24
CA THR A 364 5.88 6.87 12.38
C THR A 364 4.84 5.98 13.07
N SER A 365 4.09 5.19 12.31
CA SER A 365 3.14 4.22 12.88
C SER A 365 3.84 3.14 13.69
N VAL A 366 4.96 2.59 13.20
CA VAL A 366 5.79 1.60 13.92
C VAL A 366 6.38 2.22 15.19
N LEU A 367 6.86 3.46 15.09
CA LEU A 367 7.44 4.20 16.22
C LEU A 367 6.40 4.39 17.34
N LEU A 368 5.20 4.87 17.00
CA LEU A 368 4.14 5.09 17.98
C LEU A 368 3.63 3.78 18.59
N HIS A 369 3.33 2.77 17.78
CA HIS A 369 2.91 1.46 18.29
C HIS A 369 3.98 0.75 19.12
N GLY A 370 5.26 1.03 18.82
CA GLY A 370 6.42 0.45 19.49
C GLY A 370 6.90 1.24 20.70
N ASP A 371 6.24 2.34 21.09
CA ASP A 371 6.65 3.15 22.23
C ASP A 371 6.56 2.33 23.53
N ALA A 372 7.67 2.32 24.27
CA ALA A 372 7.82 1.58 25.50
C ALA A 372 7.09 2.22 26.69
N ALA A 373 6.88 3.54 26.65
CA ALA A 373 6.32 4.32 27.76
C ALA A 373 4.81 4.45 27.67
N ARG A 374 4.26 4.53 26.46
CA ARG A 374 2.81 4.62 26.21
C ARG A 374 2.42 3.71 25.07
N ARG A 375 1.39 2.89 25.26
CA ARG A 375 0.92 1.94 24.23
C ARG A 375 -0.08 2.62 23.31
N TRP A 376 0.42 3.52 22.47
CA TRP A 376 -0.41 4.22 21.50
C TRP A 376 -1.22 3.26 20.64
N ARG A 377 -2.44 3.68 20.32
CA ARG A 377 -3.40 2.96 19.52
C ARG A 377 -3.77 3.70 18.25
N SER A 378 -4.21 2.93 17.27
CA SER A 378 -4.64 3.41 15.97
C SER A 378 -6.01 2.88 15.61
N VAL A 379 -6.71 3.64 14.78
CA VAL A 379 -8.02 3.25 14.26
C VAL A 379 -8.05 3.44 12.75
N MET A 380 -8.40 2.40 12.01
CA MET A 380 -8.88 2.51 10.63
C MET A 380 -10.39 2.73 10.67
N HIS A 381 -10.84 3.95 10.40
CA HIS A 381 -12.25 4.29 10.29
C HIS A 381 -12.81 3.67 9.00
N PRO A 382 -13.98 2.99 9.03
CA PRO A 382 -14.46 2.25 7.87
C PRO A 382 -15.04 3.11 6.74
N ARG A 383 -15.54 4.32 7.01
CA ARG A 383 -16.17 5.17 5.98
C ARG A 383 -15.17 6.07 5.30
N VAL A 384 -15.37 6.30 4.01
CA VAL A 384 -14.65 7.28 3.21
C VAL A 384 -15.04 8.69 3.66
N GLU A 385 -14.07 9.48 4.12
CA GLU A 385 -14.27 10.86 4.57
C GLU A 385 -13.50 11.89 3.73
N SER A 386 -12.93 11.45 2.60
CA SER A 386 -12.26 12.33 1.64
C SER A 386 -12.28 11.73 0.23
N LYS A 387 -12.08 12.58 -0.77
CA LYS A 387 -11.86 12.19 -2.16
C LYS A 387 -10.55 12.76 -2.69
N MET A 388 -9.90 12.04 -3.60
CA MET A 388 -8.56 12.34 -4.12
C MET A 388 -8.48 12.05 -5.62
N LEU A 389 -7.42 12.51 -6.28
CA LEU A 389 -7.19 12.24 -7.70
C LEU A 389 -6.25 11.05 -7.89
N SER A 390 -6.60 10.18 -8.83
CA SER A 390 -5.74 9.06 -9.19
C SER A 390 -4.59 9.48 -10.10
N PRO A 391 -3.49 8.71 -10.16
CA PRO A 391 -2.46 8.90 -11.19
C PRO A 391 -3.05 8.78 -12.59
N GLN A 392 -2.80 9.79 -13.43
CA GLN A 392 -3.41 9.90 -14.77
C GLN A 392 -2.61 9.22 -15.89
N ASP A 393 -1.35 8.86 -15.63
CA ASP A 393 -0.48 8.20 -16.60
C ASP A 393 0.38 7.10 -15.94
N MET A 394 0.87 6.18 -16.78
CA MET A 394 1.60 5.00 -16.30
C MET A 394 2.94 5.36 -15.64
N LEU A 395 3.65 6.38 -16.12
CA LEU A 395 4.95 6.75 -15.57
C LEU A 395 4.79 7.27 -14.15
N THR A 396 3.87 8.22 -13.96
CA THR A 396 3.48 8.78 -12.66
C THR A 396 3.08 7.68 -11.69
N TRP A 397 2.24 6.76 -12.16
CA TRP A 397 1.78 5.62 -11.38
C TRP A 397 2.92 4.67 -10.98
N MET A 398 3.81 4.30 -11.91
CA MET A 398 4.94 3.40 -11.62
C MET A 398 5.95 4.04 -10.65
N ILE A 399 6.18 5.36 -10.75
CA ILE A 399 7.05 6.08 -9.80
C ILE A 399 6.47 6.00 -8.39
N GLN A 400 5.15 6.20 -8.22
CA GLN A 400 4.50 6.09 -6.91
C GLN A 400 4.62 4.67 -6.33
N ARG A 401 4.30 3.65 -7.11
CA ARG A 401 4.40 2.25 -6.64
C ARG A 401 5.85 1.84 -6.34
N PHE A 402 6.81 2.33 -7.12
CA PHE A 402 8.24 2.14 -6.82
C PHE A 402 8.62 2.78 -5.48
N LYS A 403 8.16 4.00 -5.18
CA LYS A 403 8.40 4.68 -3.89
C LYS A 403 7.85 3.86 -2.72
N TYR A 404 6.65 3.31 -2.83
CA TYR A 404 6.05 2.46 -1.79
C TYR A 404 6.85 1.18 -1.55
N ALA A 405 7.27 0.51 -2.63
CA ALA A 405 8.08 -0.69 -2.54
C ALA A 405 9.47 -0.42 -1.96
N ALA A 406 10.17 0.59 -2.49
CA ALA A 406 11.52 0.95 -2.06
C ALA A 406 11.53 1.43 -0.61
N GLY A 407 10.62 2.33 -0.22
CA GLY A 407 10.53 2.81 1.17
C GLY A 407 10.17 1.70 2.15
N SER A 408 9.24 0.80 1.80
CA SER A 408 8.92 -0.34 2.68
C SER A 408 10.12 -1.29 2.85
N LEU A 409 10.86 -1.57 1.78
CA LEU A 409 12.05 -2.42 1.84
C LEU A 409 13.20 -1.74 2.60
N ASP A 410 13.35 -0.42 2.46
CA ASP A 410 14.36 0.35 3.19
C ASP A 410 14.16 0.25 4.70
N ILE A 411 12.91 0.41 5.17
CA ILE A 411 12.55 0.20 6.58
C ILE A 411 12.88 -1.23 7.03
N LEU A 412 12.56 -2.23 6.20
CA LEU A 412 12.81 -3.63 6.53
C LEU A 412 14.30 -3.92 6.75
N PHE A 413 15.17 -3.42 5.85
CA PHE A 413 16.59 -3.78 5.84
C PHE A 413 17.48 -2.86 6.69
N HIS A 414 17.11 -1.59 6.87
CA HIS A 414 18.00 -0.60 7.51
C HIS A 414 17.52 -0.13 8.90
N ASP A 415 16.23 -0.23 9.23
CA ASP A 415 15.69 0.35 10.47
C ASP A 415 15.49 -0.63 11.64
N ASN A 416 15.77 -1.93 11.43
CA ASN A 416 15.69 -2.96 12.47
C ASN A 416 14.39 -2.92 13.31
N ILE A 417 13.25 -2.67 12.65
CA ILE A 417 11.96 -2.43 13.31
C ILE A 417 11.45 -3.58 14.19
N PHE A 418 11.97 -4.79 14.00
CA PHE A 418 11.62 -5.97 14.79
C PHE A 418 12.53 -6.18 16.01
N SER A 419 13.52 -5.32 16.21
CA SER A 419 14.38 -5.34 17.38
C SER A 419 13.65 -4.80 18.61
N ARG A 420 13.45 -5.67 19.61
CA ARG A 420 12.86 -5.30 20.91
C ARG A 420 13.66 -4.28 21.71
N ARG A 421 14.90 -3.99 21.30
CA ARG A 421 15.72 -2.92 21.89
C ARG A 421 15.13 -1.55 21.59
N ARG A 422 14.62 -1.36 20.37
CA ARG A 422 14.15 -0.06 19.86
C ARG A 422 12.61 0.04 19.86
N PHE A 423 11.92 -1.03 19.47
CA PHE A 423 10.46 -1.03 19.36
C PHE A 423 9.85 -2.14 20.19
N ARG A 424 8.92 -1.80 21.09
CA ARG A 424 8.20 -2.76 21.94
C ARG A 424 6.85 -3.15 21.35
N LEU A 425 6.87 -3.65 20.13
CA LEU A 425 5.67 -4.15 19.46
C LEU A 425 5.14 -5.42 20.14
N SER A 426 3.82 -5.54 20.25
CA SER A 426 3.17 -6.80 20.61
C SER A 426 3.31 -7.83 19.49
N LEU A 427 3.08 -9.12 19.80
CA LEU A 427 3.15 -10.17 18.79
C LEU A 427 2.15 -9.96 17.63
N PRO A 428 0.87 -9.62 17.86
CA PRO A 428 -0.05 -9.30 16.77
C PRO A 428 0.46 -8.14 15.89
N GLN A 429 0.91 -7.04 16.49
CA GLN A 429 1.46 -5.89 15.73
C GLN A 429 2.68 -6.30 14.91
N THR A 430 3.61 -7.06 15.51
CA THR A 430 4.81 -7.58 14.84
C THR A 430 4.42 -8.39 13.61
N LEU A 431 3.44 -9.28 13.72
CA LEU A 431 2.97 -10.10 12.61
C LEU A 431 2.30 -9.25 11.53
N MET A 432 1.48 -8.25 11.88
CA MET A 432 0.84 -7.36 10.89
C MET A 432 1.85 -6.55 10.09
N TYR A 433 2.87 -5.99 10.76
CA TYR A 433 3.95 -5.30 10.08
C TYR A 433 4.78 -6.27 9.24
N ALA A 434 5.11 -7.46 9.77
CA ALA A 434 5.81 -8.49 9.02
C ALA A 434 5.06 -8.88 7.75
N THR A 435 3.72 -9.01 7.79
CA THR A 435 2.90 -9.27 6.59
C THR A 435 3.08 -8.18 5.52
N THR A 436 3.11 -6.89 5.91
CA THR A 436 3.34 -5.78 4.97
C THR A 436 4.71 -5.94 4.29
N PHE A 437 5.78 -6.07 5.08
CA PHE A 437 7.14 -6.11 4.53
C PHE A 437 7.44 -7.40 3.75
N TRP A 438 6.91 -8.54 4.21
CA TRP A 438 6.99 -9.81 3.51
C TRP A 438 6.34 -9.74 2.13
N SER A 439 5.21 -9.02 2.00
CA SER A 439 4.53 -8.89 0.71
C SER A 439 5.41 -8.22 -0.37
N TYR A 440 6.30 -7.29 0.00
CA TYR A 440 7.24 -6.65 -0.95
C TYR A 440 8.42 -7.57 -1.33
N MET A 441 8.74 -8.57 -0.50
CA MET A 441 9.71 -9.61 -0.84
C MET A 441 9.20 -10.61 -1.87
N ALA A 442 7.90 -10.57 -2.16
CA ALA A 442 7.28 -11.49 -3.10
C ALA A 442 7.83 -11.48 -4.50
N CYS A 443 8.44 -10.37 -4.90
CA CYS A 443 9.11 -10.28 -6.18
C CYS A 443 10.17 -11.36 -6.40
N VAL A 444 10.80 -11.88 -5.34
CA VAL A 444 11.81 -12.95 -5.43
C VAL A 444 11.18 -14.28 -5.86
N TRP A 445 10.19 -14.78 -5.12
CA TRP A 445 9.56 -16.07 -5.43
C TRP A 445 8.60 -15.99 -6.62
N ASN A 446 7.93 -14.85 -6.83
CA ASN A 446 7.10 -14.63 -8.01
C ASN A 446 7.94 -14.74 -9.29
N THR A 447 9.18 -14.25 -9.29
CA THR A 447 10.08 -14.41 -10.45
C THR A 447 10.36 -15.88 -10.75
N VAL A 448 10.56 -16.70 -9.72
CA VAL A 448 10.73 -18.15 -9.89
C VAL A 448 9.46 -18.79 -10.46
N PHE A 449 8.28 -18.43 -9.96
CA PHE A 449 7.00 -18.92 -10.48
C PHE A 449 6.74 -18.51 -11.93
N LEU A 450 7.14 -17.30 -12.32
CA LEU A 450 6.97 -16.81 -13.70
C LEU A 450 7.90 -17.52 -14.69
N ILE A 451 9.12 -17.84 -14.27
CA ILE A 451 10.15 -18.47 -15.11
C ILE A 451 10.00 -19.99 -15.16
N SER A 452 9.51 -20.62 -14.09
CA SER A 452 9.38 -22.07 -13.93
C SER A 452 8.66 -22.75 -15.13
N PRO A 453 7.45 -22.31 -15.53
CA PRO A 453 6.79 -22.89 -16.72
C PRO A 453 7.58 -22.71 -18.01
N ILE A 454 8.28 -21.58 -18.17
CA ILE A 454 9.10 -21.30 -19.34
C ILE A 454 10.27 -22.30 -19.43
N ILE A 455 10.96 -22.56 -18.31
CA ILE A 455 12.04 -23.55 -18.27
C ILE A 455 11.52 -24.92 -18.70
N TYR A 456 10.42 -25.39 -18.11
CA TYR A 456 9.84 -26.68 -18.46
C TYR A 456 9.45 -26.74 -19.95
N LEU A 457 8.77 -25.72 -20.46
CA LEU A 457 8.27 -25.69 -21.84
C LEU A 457 9.39 -25.77 -22.88
N PHE A 458 10.56 -25.18 -22.63
CA PHE A 458 11.70 -25.24 -23.54
C PHE A 458 12.57 -26.49 -23.37
N THR A 459 12.76 -26.94 -22.12
CA THR A 459 13.74 -28.00 -21.81
C THR A 459 13.12 -29.38 -21.63
N GLY A 460 11.81 -29.46 -21.35
CA GLY A 460 11.13 -30.68 -20.93
C GLY A 460 11.48 -31.16 -19.52
N ILE A 461 12.37 -30.46 -18.80
CA ILE A 461 12.88 -30.89 -17.48
C ILE A 461 11.85 -30.54 -16.41
N PRO A 462 11.23 -31.51 -15.71
CA PRO A 462 10.30 -31.24 -14.63
C PRO A 462 11.05 -30.84 -13.34
N PRO A 463 10.52 -29.91 -12.53
CA PRO A 463 11.10 -29.60 -11.21
C PRO A 463 10.72 -30.62 -10.14
N VAL A 464 9.83 -31.56 -10.48
CA VAL A 464 9.30 -32.60 -9.60
C VAL A 464 9.63 -33.99 -10.14
N SER A 465 9.90 -34.96 -9.27
CA SER A 465 10.12 -36.36 -9.61
C SER A 465 8.79 -36.99 -10.09
N ALA A 466 8.55 -36.88 -11.41
CA ALA A 466 7.35 -37.30 -12.13
C ALA A 466 6.04 -36.59 -11.72
N TRP A 467 5.29 -36.12 -12.72
CA TRP A 467 3.95 -35.54 -12.58
C TRP A 467 2.89 -36.63 -12.30
N SER A 468 3.10 -37.35 -11.21
CA SER A 468 2.39 -38.57 -10.83
C SER A 468 1.14 -38.28 -9.99
N THR A 469 0.25 -39.26 -9.82
CA THR A 469 -0.94 -39.16 -8.97
C THR A 469 -0.68 -38.55 -7.58
N PRO A 470 0.43 -38.88 -6.87
CA PRO A 470 0.80 -38.22 -5.62
C PRO A 470 0.89 -36.69 -5.71
N PHE A 471 1.44 -36.14 -6.79
CA PHE A 471 1.53 -34.68 -6.98
C PHE A 471 0.14 -34.05 -6.89
N TYR A 472 -0.82 -34.56 -7.66
CA TYR A 472 -2.18 -34.02 -7.69
C TYR A 472 -2.92 -34.19 -6.36
N LEU A 473 -2.69 -35.29 -5.64
CA LEU A 473 -3.32 -35.54 -4.34
C LEU A 473 -2.84 -34.56 -3.26
N HIS A 474 -1.60 -34.09 -3.33
CA HIS A 474 -1.09 -33.06 -2.42
C HIS A 474 -1.42 -31.64 -2.91
N PHE A 475 -1.26 -31.38 -4.21
CA PHE A 475 -1.39 -30.04 -4.79
C PHE A 475 -2.84 -29.57 -4.93
N LEU A 476 -3.74 -30.39 -5.53
CA LEU A 476 -5.09 -29.92 -5.87
C LEU A 476 -5.93 -29.55 -4.65
N PRO A 477 -5.97 -30.33 -3.55
CA PRO A 477 -6.71 -29.93 -2.36
C PRO A 477 -6.18 -28.62 -1.77
N PHE A 478 -4.86 -28.48 -1.65
CA PHE A 478 -4.23 -27.24 -1.19
C PHE A 478 -4.62 -26.05 -2.07
N PHE A 479 -4.51 -26.20 -3.39
CA PHE A 479 -4.83 -25.15 -4.35
C PHE A 479 -6.30 -24.73 -4.30
N ILE A 480 -7.23 -25.70 -4.34
CA ILE A 480 -8.68 -25.43 -4.31
C ILE A 480 -9.08 -24.73 -3.01
N PHE A 481 -8.61 -25.22 -1.86
CA PHE A 481 -8.95 -24.60 -0.58
C PHE A 481 -8.33 -23.21 -0.43
N SER A 482 -7.13 -22.98 -0.98
CA SER A 482 -6.50 -21.65 -1.01
C SER A 482 -7.31 -20.67 -1.86
N GLU A 483 -7.77 -21.09 -3.04
CA GLU A 483 -8.61 -20.28 -3.93
C GLU A 483 -9.96 -19.94 -3.30
N LEU A 484 -10.61 -20.93 -2.68
CA LEU A 484 -11.86 -20.70 -1.96
C LEU A 484 -11.64 -19.79 -0.74
N ALA A 485 -10.59 -20.02 0.05
CA ALA A 485 -10.24 -19.14 1.17
C ALA A 485 -9.99 -17.71 0.69
N PHE A 486 -9.28 -17.51 -0.42
CA PHE A 486 -9.05 -16.17 -0.95
C PHE A 486 -10.35 -15.49 -1.39
N MET A 487 -11.23 -16.22 -2.07
CA MET A 487 -12.55 -15.75 -2.50
C MET A 487 -13.43 -15.32 -1.31
N PHE A 488 -13.55 -16.16 -0.28
CA PHE A 488 -14.33 -15.84 0.92
C PHE A 488 -13.68 -14.74 1.77
N GLY A 489 -12.35 -14.67 1.79
CA GLY A 489 -11.62 -13.65 2.56
C GLY A 489 -11.78 -12.24 2.00
N THR A 490 -12.00 -12.14 0.69
CA THR A 490 -12.14 -10.89 -0.08
C THR A 490 -13.57 -10.65 -0.56
N TRP A 491 -14.53 -11.34 0.05
CA TRP A 491 -15.93 -11.35 -0.38
C TRP A 491 -16.50 -9.94 -0.53
N GLY A 492 -17.06 -9.64 -1.71
CA GLY A 492 -17.62 -8.33 -2.04
C GLY A 492 -16.65 -7.38 -2.77
N ILE A 493 -15.37 -7.74 -2.90
CA ILE A 493 -14.37 -6.99 -3.68
C ILE A 493 -13.78 -7.90 -4.77
N SER A 494 -13.46 -7.31 -5.94
CA SER A 494 -12.77 -8.01 -7.02
C SER A 494 -11.38 -8.45 -6.56
N ALA A 495 -11.20 -9.75 -6.37
CA ALA A 495 -9.92 -10.33 -5.96
C ALA A 495 -8.92 -10.47 -7.14
N TRP A 496 -9.40 -10.31 -8.38
CA TRP A 496 -8.58 -10.46 -9.58
C TRP A 496 -7.54 -9.34 -9.70
N ASP A 497 -7.95 -8.10 -9.46
CA ASP A 497 -7.09 -6.92 -9.60
C ASP A 497 -5.91 -6.98 -8.62
N GLY A 498 -6.15 -7.43 -7.39
CA GLY A 498 -5.11 -7.69 -6.40
C GLY A 498 -4.15 -8.82 -6.79
N ARG A 499 -4.64 -9.89 -7.42
CA ARG A 499 -3.79 -11.01 -7.88
C ARG A 499 -2.94 -10.66 -9.09
N ALA A 500 -3.54 -10.01 -10.08
CA ALA A 500 -2.84 -9.56 -11.28
C ALA A 500 -1.74 -8.56 -10.92
N SER A 501 -2.02 -7.60 -10.03
CA SER A 501 -1.01 -6.65 -9.54
C SER A 501 0.12 -7.33 -8.76
N TYR A 502 -0.19 -8.28 -7.86
CA TYR A 502 0.81 -9.02 -7.09
C TYR A 502 1.87 -9.72 -7.96
N LEU A 503 1.45 -10.35 -9.06
CA LEU A 503 2.36 -11.02 -9.99
C LEU A 503 3.02 -10.04 -10.97
N SER A 504 2.26 -9.14 -11.58
CA SER A 504 2.78 -8.27 -12.66
C SER A 504 3.78 -7.21 -12.17
N PHE A 505 3.78 -6.88 -10.88
CA PHE A 505 4.68 -5.86 -10.32
C PHE A 505 6.07 -6.41 -9.98
N PHE A 506 6.34 -7.71 -10.23
CA PHE A 506 7.60 -8.37 -9.87
C PHE A 506 8.85 -7.60 -10.32
N SER A 507 8.88 -7.08 -11.56
CA SER A 507 10.05 -6.41 -12.11
C SER A 507 10.35 -5.06 -11.46
N MET A 508 9.31 -4.31 -11.11
CA MET A 508 9.42 -3.05 -10.39
C MET A 508 9.87 -3.27 -8.95
N ASN A 509 9.26 -4.25 -8.26
CA ASN A 509 9.62 -4.58 -6.89
C ASN A 509 11.04 -5.19 -6.80
N LEU A 510 11.48 -5.96 -7.79
CA LEU A 510 12.87 -6.41 -7.91
C LEU A 510 13.84 -5.24 -8.07
N ARG A 511 13.48 -4.23 -8.88
CA ARG A 511 14.28 -3.02 -9.04
C ARG A 511 14.37 -2.24 -7.73
N ALA A 512 13.25 -2.09 -7.02
CA ALA A 512 13.21 -1.45 -5.71
C ALA A 512 14.09 -2.19 -4.70
N LEU A 513 13.98 -3.52 -4.65
CA LEU A 513 14.81 -4.37 -3.82
C LEU A 513 16.30 -4.21 -4.11
N ASN A 514 16.71 -4.29 -5.38
CA ASN A 514 18.11 -4.12 -5.76
C ASN A 514 18.63 -2.70 -5.42
N THR A 515 17.78 -1.67 -5.53
CA THR A 515 18.16 -0.29 -5.17
C THR A 515 18.46 -0.18 -3.68
N VAL A 516 17.57 -0.72 -2.83
CA VAL A 516 17.73 -0.72 -1.37
C VAL A 516 18.95 -1.54 -0.93
N LEU A 517 19.12 -2.76 -1.47
CA LEU A 517 20.26 -3.62 -1.10
C LEU A 517 21.62 -3.05 -1.50
N ARG A 518 21.66 -2.18 -2.52
CA ARG A 518 22.89 -1.47 -2.92
C ARG A 518 23.16 -0.21 -2.08
N GLY A 519 22.25 0.18 -1.20
CA GLY A 519 22.33 1.44 -0.47
C GLY A 519 22.23 2.68 -1.37
N GLU A 520 21.66 2.52 -2.58
CA GLU A 520 21.47 3.66 -3.48
C GLU A 520 20.39 4.58 -2.91
N GLN A 521 20.66 5.89 -2.84
CA GLN A 521 19.65 6.85 -2.41
C GLN A 521 18.44 6.78 -3.35
N ILE A 522 17.25 6.58 -2.76
CA ILE A 522 15.99 6.63 -3.46
C ILE A 522 15.80 8.06 -3.96
N LYS A 523 16.22 8.34 -5.20
CA LYS A 523 16.17 9.69 -5.76
C LYS A 523 14.71 10.15 -5.86
N PHE A 524 14.38 11.19 -5.10
CA PHE A 524 13.09 11.87 -5.11
C PHE A 524 12.90 12.68 -6.39
N HIS A 525 12.71 12.00 -7.52
CA HIS A 525 12.10 12.67 -8.65
C HIS A 525 10.66 12.98 -8.23
N VAL A 526 10.33 14.28 -8.15
CA VAL A 526 8.96 14.73 -8.00
C VAL A 526 8.18 14.09 -9.13
N THR A 527 7.10 13.41 -8.79
CA THR A 527 6.31 12.71 -9.79
C THR A 527 5.76 13.77 -10.75
N PRO A 528 5.99 13.69 -12.07
CA PRO A 528 5.44 14.65 -13.02
C PRO A 528 3.92 14.76 -12.79
N LYS A 529 3.43 15.98 -12.58
CA LYS A 529 2.01 16.22 -12.28
C LYS A 529 1.21 16.64 -13.52
N GLU A 530 1.90 16.99 -14.59
CA GLU A 530 1.30 17.12 -15.92
C GLU A 530 1.24 15.76 -16.60
N ARG A 531 0.06 15.44 -17.14
CA ARG A 531 -0.21 14.19 -17.86
C ARG A 531 0.80 14.03 -19.01
N GLN A 532 1.58 12.96 -18.95
CA GLN A 532 2.40 12.56 -20.08
C GLN A 532 1.52 11.83 -21.11
N THR A 533 1.45 12.33 -22.33
CA THR A 533 0.68 11.70 -23.42
C THR A 533 1.55 10.67 -24.16
N GLY A 534 1.06 9.43 -24.29
CA GLY A 534 1.75 8.41 -25.08
C GLY A 534 1.56 6.98 -24.60
N ARG A 535 2.20 6.04 -25.32
CA ARG A 535 2.27 4.62 -24.95
C ARG A 535 3.56 4.36 -24.18
N PHE A 536 3.45 3.68 -23.04
CA PHE A 536 4.57 3.44 -22.12
C PHE A 536 5.09 1.99 -22.17
N LEU A 537 5.06 1.36 -23.35
CA LEU A 537 5.47 -0.05 -23.51
C LEU A 537 6.92 -0.32 -23.05
N TYR A 538 7.79 0.69 -23.07
CA TYR A 538 9.16 0.56 -22.61
C TYR A 538 9.25 0.27 -21.10
N LEU A 539 8.23 0.65 -20.32
CA LEU A 539 8.17 0.40 -18.87
C LEU A 539 7.76 -1.04 -18.54
N VAL A 540 7.09 -1.74 -19.46
CA VAL A 540 6.56 -3.10 -19.27
C VAL A 540 7.28 -4.16 -20.09
N LYS A 541 8.52 -3.89 -20.53
CA LYS A 541 9.34 -4.87 -21.27
C LYS A 541 9.45 -6.23 -20.56
N PRO A 542 9.67 -6.32 -19.22
CA PRO A 542 9.72 -7.60 -18.53
C PRO A 542 8.42 -8.41 -18.66
N GLN A 543 7.27 -7.74 -18.55
CA GLN A 543 5.96 -8.37 -18.65
C GLN A 543 5.69 -8.86 -20.09
N ILE A 544 6.04 -8.05 -21.09
CA ILE A 544 5.97 -8.45 -22.51
C ILE A 544 6.87 -9.67 -22.75
N ALA A 545 8.10 -9.67 -22.21
CA ALA A 545 9.03 -10.78 -22.35
C ALA A 545 8.48 -12.08 -21.76
N ILE A 546 7.87 -12.04 -20.57
CA ILE A 546 7.19 -13.22 -19.98
C ILE A 546 6.10 -13.74 -20.91
N VAL A 547 5.25 -12.87 -21.47
CA VAL A 547 4.17 -13.28 -22.38
C VAL A 547 4.73 -13.92 -23.64
N VAL A 548 5.70 -13.27 -24.29
CA VAL A 548 6.30 -13.76 -25.53
C VAL A 548 7.03 -15.09 -25.32
N LEU A 549 7.84 -15.20 -24.26
CA LEU A 549 8.57 -16.42 -23.94
C LEU A 549 7.62 -17.57 -23.57
N THR A 550 6.55 -17.28 -22.83
CA THR A 550 5.53 -18.29 -22.50
C THR A 550 4.83 -18.78 -23.78
N LEU A 551 4.40 -17.88 -24.67
CA LEU A 551 3.76 -18.27 -25.94
C LEU A 551 4.70 -19.08 -26.83
N ALA A 552 5.95 -18.64 -26.97
CA ALA A 552 6.97 -19.36 -27.73
C ALA A 552 7.25 -20.74 -27.12
N GLY A 553 7.32 -20.83 -25.79
CA GLY A 553 7.47 -22.09 -25.06
C GLY A 553 6.28 -23.03 -25.26
N LEU A 554 5.05 -22.52 -25.24
CA LEU A 554 3.85 -23.33 -25.50
C LEU A 554 3.85 -23.89 -26.93
N ILE A 555 4.20 -23.08 -27.92
CA ILE A 555 4.34 -23.54 -29.31
C ILE A 555 5.42 -24.62 -29.41
N TRP A 556 6.59 -24.38 -28.82
CA TRP A 556 7.70 -25.32 -28.83
C TRP A 556 7.34 -26.64 -28.14
N GLY A 557 6.83 -26.59 -26.90
CA GLY A 557 6.38 -27.77 -26.16
C GLY A 557 5.30 -28.55 -26.91
N GLY A 558 4.36 -27.85 -27.57
CA GLY A 558 3.35 -28.47 -28.42
C GLY A 558 3.94 -29.21 -29.63
N ILE A 559 4.97 -28.65 -30.27
CA ILE A 559 5.72 -29.31 -31.36
C ILE A 559 6.40 -30.58 -30.84
N GLN A 560 7.03 -30.52 -29.67
CA GLN A 560 7.73 -31.67 -29.08
C GLN A 560 6.77 -32.80 -28.70
N VAL A 561 5.61 -32.48 -28.13
CA VAL A 561 4.54 -33.44 -27.85
C VAL A 561 4.01 -34.04 -29.16
N ALA A 562 3.75 -33.23 -30.18
CA ALA A 562 3.26 -33.70 -31.48
C ALA A 562 4.25 -34.63 -32.20
N ARG A 563 5.56 -34.48 -31.95
CA ARG A 563 6.62 -35.35 -32.48
C ARG A 563 6.83 -36.63 -31.67
N GLY A 564 6.06 -36.85 -30.59
CA GLY A 564 6.23 -38.01 -29.71
C GLY A 564 7.55 -38.00 -28.93
N GLN A 565 8.16 -36.83 -28.72
CA GLN A 565 9.43 -36.67 -28.01
C GLN A 565 9.24 -36.43 -26.50
N VAL A 566 8.01 -36.53 -26.00
CA VAL A 566 7.63 -36.33 -24.60
C VAL A 566 6.92 -37.58 -24.11
N ASP A 567 7.52 -38.27 -23.16
CA ASP A 567 7.01 -39.55 -22.64
C ASP A 567 5.72 -39.39 -21.82
N ASP A 568 5.56 -38.26 -21.11
CA ASP A 568 4.36 -37.94 -20.33
C ASP A 568 3.84 -36.50 -20.64
N PRO A 569 2.68 -36.36 -21.30
CA PRO A 569 2.10 -35.07 -21.63
C PRO A 569 1.48 -34.34 -20.43
N SER A 570 1.35 -34.98 -19.26
CA SER A 570 0.71 -34.38 -18.08
C SER A 570 1.42 -33.09 -17.62
N GLY A 571 2.76 -33.07 -17.67
CA GLY A 571 3.54 -31.88 -17.35
C GLY A 571 3.31 -30.74 -18.33
N TYR A 572 3.09 -31.03 -19.61
CA TYR A 572 2.75 -30.02 -20.61
C TYR A 572 1.38 -29.39 -20.32
N VAL A 573 0.38 -30.19 -19.95
CA VAL A 573 -0.96 -29.70 -19.58
C VAL A 573 -0.91 -28.76 -18.36
N ILE A 574 -0.16 -29.11 -17.33
CA ILE A 574 0.03 -28.25 -16.15
C ILE A 574 0.68 -26.91 -16.54
N ASN A 575 1.67 -26.94 -17.43
CA ASN A 575 2.36 -25.72 -17.85
C ASN A 575 1.55 -24.89 -18.87
N ILE A 576 0.60 -25.46 -19.59
CA ILE A 576 -0.44 -24.69 -20.30
C ILE A 576 -1.26 -23.88 -19.29
N PHE A 577 -1.72 -24.52 -18.20
CA PHE A 577 -2.51 -23.84 -17.17
C PHE A 577 -1.72 -22.68 -16.54
N TRP A 578 -0.50 -22.95 -16.04
CA TRP A 578 0.32 -21.90 -15.42
C TRP A 578 0.80 -20.84 -16.41
N GLY A 579 1.12 -21.22 -17.65
CA GLY A 579 1.42 -20.28 -18.72
C GLY A 579 0.24 -19.36 -19.01
N GLY A 580 -0.98 -19.90 -19.02
CA GLY A 580 -2.22 -19.12 -19.14
C GLY A 580 -2.43 -18.15 -17.98
N VAL A 581 -2.21 -18.59 -16.74
CA VAL A 581 -2.26 -17.72 -15.55
C VAL A 581 -1.23 -16.61 -15.63
N ASN A 582 0.01 -16.92 -16.01
CA ASN A 582 1.08 -15.93 -16.17
C ASN A 582 0.72 -14.88 -17.23
N ILE A 583 0.22 -15.31 -18.39
CA ILE A 583 -0.22 -14.39 -19.45
C ILE A 583 -1.38 -13.53 -18.94
N ALA A 584 -2.40 -14.13 -18.33
CA ALA A 584 -3.56 -13.41 -17.81
C ALA A 584 -3.18 -12.38 -16.74
N ALA A 585 -2.18 -12.66 -15.90
CA ALA A 585 -1.69 -11.71 -14.90
C ALA A 585 -0.88 -10.55 -15.50
N MET A 586 -0.14 -10.77 -16.60
CA MET A 586 0.69 -9.73 -17.25
C MET A 586 -0.12 -8.79 -18.16
N LEU A 587 -1.16 -9.32 -18.83
CA LEU A 587 -1.93 -8.58 -19.82
C LEU A 587 -2.53 -7.26 -19.31
N PRO A 588 -3.15 -7.18 -18.12
CA PRO A 588 -3.70 -5.93 -17.60
C PRO A 588 -2.67 -4.79 -17.57
N LEU A 589 -1.45 -5.05 -17.08
CA LEU A 589 -0.40 -4.03 -17.00
C LEU A 589 0.12 -3.63 -18.38
N ILE A 590 0.17 -4.58 -19.33
CA ILE A 590 0.52 -4.28 -20.73
C ILE A 590 -0.57 -3.44 -21.40
N PHE A 591 -1.85 -3.73 -21.13
CA PHE A 591 -2.97 -2.92 -21.63
C PHE A 591 -2.98 -1.53 -21.00
N ALA A 592 -2.65 -1.42 -19.71
CA ALA A 592 -2.46 -0.13 -19.03
C ALA A 592 -1.38 0.71 -19.72
N ALA A 593 -0.27 0.09 -20.13
CA ALA A 593 0.80 0.76 -20.88
C ALA A 593 0.41 1.27 -22.27
N MET A 594 -0.66 0.71 -22.85
CA MET A 594 -1.22 1.13 -24.13
C MET A 594 -2.43 2.04 -23.98
N TRP A 595 -2.95 2.20 -22.77
CA TRP A 595 -4.16 2.95 -22.50
C TRP A 595 -3.87 4.45 -22.58
N THR A 596 -4.74 5.16 -23.29
CA THR A 596 -4.76 6.62 -23.37
C THR A 596 -6.17 7.10 -23.04
N PRO A 597 -6.35 8.05 -22.09
CA PRO A 597 -7.65 8.67 -21.88
C PRO A 597 -8.16 9.33 -23.16
N ALA A 598 -9.47 9.32 -23.38
CA ALA A 598 -10.10 10.06 -24.48
C ALA A 598 -9.69 11.55 -24.44
N GLU A 599 -9.50 12.15 -25.62
CA GLU A 599 -9.22 13.58 -25.74
C GLU A 599 -10.43 14.40 -25.26
N GLU A 600 -10.18 15.57 -24.67
CA GLU A 600 -11.22 16.44 -24.09
C GLU A 600 -12.28 16.89 -25.12
N ASP A 601 -11.96 16.86 -26.42
CA ASP A 601 -12.81 17.30 -27.53
C ASP A 601 -13.77 16.22 -28.11
N GLU A 602 -13.62 14.94 -27.75
CA GLU A 602 -14.47 13.86 -28.32
C GLU A 602 -15.79 13.64 -27.54
N VAL A 603 -16.03 14.36 -26.44
CA VAL A 603 -17.17 14.10 -25.53
C VAL A 603 -18.23 15.22 -25.55
N THR A 604 -18.00 16.28 -26.32
CA THR A 604 -18.96 17.37 -26.59
C THR A 604 -19.85 17.12 -27.82
N GLN A 605 -19.82 15.91 -28.40
CA GLN A 605 -20.72 15.49 -29.48
C GLN A 605 -21.74 14.44 -29.04
#